data_AF-A0A9J6GB37-F1
#
_entry.id   AF-A0A9J6GB37-F1
#
_cell.length_a   1.000
_cell.length_b   1.000
_cell.length_c   1.000
_cell.angle_alpha   90.00
_cell.angle_beta   90.00
_cell.angle_gamma   90.00
#
_symmetry.space_group_name_H-M   'P 1'
#
loop_
_entity.id
_entity.type
_entity.pdbx_description
1 polymer ?
#
loop_
_entity_poly.entity_id
_entity_poly.type
_entity_poly.pdbx_seq_one_letter_code
_entity_poly.pdbx_strand_id
1 'polypeptide(L)'
;MMEVEPADTPPGKPPSDSATPRKQICLPSEAGSENTELYSVPSDDSTDDDFELVLGKKAKGRLRAAASRSTGTSSTSSTSTVTTPARPPVHTVLFVPESPNVNLRMLNRQAISVSLEAILPGKIKEVRINTRNNILAIDVERSAAVETVRQLTMLGEMKVRAYISPGQGASVGVVYDVDVSIPDADLPILIKPATEGATIKQVTRLGKSRCVKLVFQGDCMPAHVKVGHFRHAVRPFVPKPLQ
;
A
#
# COMPACT_ATOMS: atom_id res chain seq x y z
N MET A 1 38.17 -61.51 -22.43
CA MET A 1 37.29 -61.36 -23.59
C MET A 1 37.30 -59.90 -24.00
N MET A 2 37.73 -59.67 -25.24
CA MET A 2 37.49 -58.53 -26.14
C MET A 2 37.90 -57.11 -25.72
N GLU A 3 38.93 -56.66 -26.42
CA GLU A 3 39.28 -55.28 -26.79
C GLU A 3 38.10 -54.54 -27.45
N VAL A 4 38.00 -53.24 -27.20
CA VAL A 4 37.56 -52.22 -28.18
C VAL A 4 38.31 -50.91 -27.89
N GLU A 5 39.28 -50.56 -28.74
CA GLU A 5 39.76 -49.18 -28.97
C GLU A 5 38.95 -48.54 -30.14
N PRO A 6 39.33 -47.37 -30.72
CA PRO A 6 39.14 -46.00 -30.22
C PRO A 6 38.41 -45.13 -31.29
N ALA A 7 38.13 -43.85 -31.00
CA ALA A 7 37.91 -42.86 -32.07
C ALA A 7 38.20 -41.42 -31.62
N ASP A 8 38.95 -40.77 -32.49
CA ASP A 8 39.59 -39.47 -32.46
C ASP A 8 38.92 -38.61 -33.54
N THR A 9 38.51 -37.36 -33.28
CA THR A 9 38.70 -36.19 -34.18
C THR A 9 38.16 -34.87 -33.60
N PRO A 10 38.69 -33.69 -34.02
CA PRO A 10 38.60 -32.41 -33.30
C PRO A 10 37.86 -31.30 -34.12
N PRO A 11 38.28 -30.00 -34.14
CA PRO A 11 37.48 -28.84 -33.74
C PRO A 11 36.98 -27.97 -34.93
N GLY A 12 36.08 -27.01 -34.67
CA GLY A 12 35.68 -26.04 -35.71
C GLY A 12 34.90 -24.82 -35.20
N LYS A 13 35.62 -23.72 -34.95
CA LYS A 13 35.15 -22.34 -35.23
C LYS A 13 35.10 -22.16 -36.75
N PRO A 14 34.24 -21.32 -37.37
CA PRO A 14 34.47 -19.85 -37.42
C PRO A 14 33.13 -19.05 -37.57
N PRO A 15 33.04 -17.89 -38.28
CA PRO A 15 33.15 -16.55 -37.70
C PRO A 15 31.94 -15.61 -37.98
N SER A 16 32.06 -14.39 -37.45
CA SER A 16 31.36 -13.16 -37.76
C SER A 16 31.33 -12.78 -39.26
N ASP A 17 30.22 -12.22 -39.76
CA ASP A 17 30.23 -10.88 -40.38
C ASP A 17 28.84 -10.34 -40.80
N SER A 18 28.74 -9.01 -40.67
CA SER A 18 27.91 -8.00 -41.37
C SER A 18 26.70 -8.40 -42.25
N ALA A 19 25.59 -7.66 -42.11
CA ALA A 19 25.13 -6.68 -43.12
C ALA A 19 23.68 -6.23 -42.91
N THR A 20 23.49 -4.91 -42.94
CA THR A 20 22.25 -4.16 -43.10
C THR A 20 21.45 -4.59 -44.34
N PRO A 21 20.12 -4.32 -44.36
CA PRO A 21 19.56 -3.74 -45.58
C PRO A 21 18.70 -2.50 -45.30
N ARG A 22 18.87 -1.53 -46.21
CA ARG A 22 18.18 -0.25 -46.34
C ARG A 22 17.23 -0.36 -47.54
N LYS A 23 15.92 -0.21 -47.35
CA LYS A 23 14.92 0.18 -48.37
C LYS A 23 13.77 0.89 -47.64
N GLN A 24 13.46 2.16 -47.85
CA GLN A 24 12.94 2.86 -49.04
C GLN A 24 11.42 3.13 -48.87
N ILE A 25 11.11 4.40 -48.60
CA ILE A 25 9.98 5.23 -49.10
C ILE A 25 8.55 4.71 -48.89
N CYS A 26 7.75 5.48 -48.14
CA CYS A 26 6.54 6.16 -48.64
C CYS A 26 5.94 7.07 -47.55
N LEU A 27 6.04 8.38 -47.77
CA LEU A 27 5.10 9.37 -47.23
C LEU A 27 3.80 9.30 -48.04
N PRO A 28 2.68 9.75 -47.47
CA PRO A 28 1.87 10.73 -48.20
C PRO A 28 1.63 12.01 -47.40
N SER A 29 1.71 13.11 -48.16
CA SER A 29 1.42 14.50 -47.80
C SER A 29 -0.09 14.78 -47.88
N GLU A 30 -0.54 15.67 -46.97
CA GLU A 30 -1.49 16.79 -47.16
C GLU A 30 -2.94 16.56 -47.64
N ALA A 31 -3.91 17.08 -46.87
CA ALA A 31 -4.56 18.40 -47.11
C ALA A 31 -6.01 18.49 -46.57
N GLY A 32 -6.39 19.69 -46.08
CA GLY A 32 -7.78 20.20 -45.96
C GLY A 32 -8.41 20.03 -44.57
N SER A 33 -8.52 21.09 -43.73
CA SER A 33 -9.63 22.07 -43.66
C SER A 33 -11.00 21.36 -43.56
N GLU A 34 -11.82 21.56 -42.53
CA GLU A 34 -12.66 22.75 -42.34
C GLU A 34 -13.23 22.82 -40.90
N ASN A 35 -13.33 24.05 -40.38
CA ASN A 35 -14.13 24.40 -39.21
C ASN A 35 -15.64 24.30 -39.53
N THR A 36 -16.44 24.08 -38.48
CA THR A 36 -17.53 24.95 -37.94
C THR A 36 -18.80 24.17 -37.58
N GLU A 37 -19.31 24.46 -36.38
CA GLU A 37 -20.69 24.25 -35.88
C GLU A 37 -21.12 22.80 -35.57
N LEU A 38 -21.87 22.45 -34.52
CA LEU A 38 -22.81 23.20 -33.70
C LEU A 38 -23.04 22.42 -32.38
N TYR A 39 -23.27 23.16 -31.29
CA TYR A 39 -23.95 22.81 -30.03
C TYR A 39 -24.57 21.41 -29.85
N SER A 40 -24.26 20.79 -28.71
CA SER A 40 -25.27 20.36 -27.72
C SER A 40 -24.61 20.07 -26.38
N VAL A 41 -24.94 20.91 -25.39
CA VAL A 41 -24.64 20.76 -23.98
C VAL A 41 -25.78 19.96 -23.34
N PRO A 42 -25.52 18.87 -22.63
CA PRO A 42 -26.38 18.48 -21.52
C PRO A 42 -25.74 18.97 -20.21
N SER A 43 -26.42 19.93 -19.58
CA SER A 43 -26.23 20.32 -18.19
C SER A 43 -26.79 19.26 -17.24
N ASP A 44 -26.37 19.37 -15.98
CA ASP A 44 -26.91 18.75 -14.77
C ASP A 44 -26.51 17.29 -14.46
N ASP A 45 -25.46 17.18 -13.64
CA ASP A 45 -25.64 16.60 -12.30
C ASP A 45 -24.73 17.36 -11.32
N SER A 46 -25.33 18.30 -10.60
CA SER A 46 -24.71 19.00 -9.47
C SER A 46 -24.57 18.03 -8.30
N THR A 47 -23.34 17.63 -8.00
CA THR A 47 -22.98 17.18 -6.65
C THR A 47 -22.04 18.21 -6.06
N ASP A 48 -22.64 19.10 -5.26
CA ASP A 48 -21.95 20.05 -4.38
C ASP A 48 -21.15 19.28 -3.32
N ASP A 49 -19.93 18.87 -3.66
CA ASP A 49 -18.90 18.57 -2.66
C ASP A 49 -18.24 19.89 -2.25
N ASP A 50 -18.98 20.66 -1.44
CA ASP A 50 -18.48 21.83 -0.72
C ASP A 50 -17.35 21.41 0.24
N PHE A 51 -16.11 21.69 -0.16
CA PHE A 51 -14.95 21.56 0.72
C PHE A 51 -14.83 22.83 1.56
N GLU A 52 -15.14 22.71 2.86
CA GLU A 52 -14.95 23.82 3.78
C GLU A 52 -13.45 24.07 4.04
N LEU A 53 -12.94 25.17 3.47
CA LEU A 53 -11.66 25.77 3.81
C LEU A 53 -11.71 26.28 5.25
N VAL A 54 -11.20 25.51 6.21
CA VAL A 54 -10.94 26.02 7.57
C VAL A 54 -9.69 26.91 7.56
N LEU A 55 -9.83 28.11 6.99
CA LEU A 55 -9.00 29.25 7.34
C LEU A 55 -9.58 29.82 8.63
N GLY A 56 -8.85 29.69 9.74
CA GLY A 56 -9.26 30.17 11.06
C GLY A 56 -9.67 31.64 11.04
N LYS A 57 -10.97 31.89 11.01
CA LYS A 57 -11.55 33.23 11.15
C LYS A 57 -11.44 33.66 12.61
N LYS A 58 -10.65 34.70 12.86
CA LYS A 58 -10.62 35.45 14.13
C LYS A 58 -12.04 35.95 14.44
N ALA A 59 -12.68 35.36 15.45
CA ALA A 59 -13.92 35.88 16.01
C ALA A 59 -13.61 37.10 16.89
N LYS A 60 -14.16 38.24 16.50
CA LYS A 60 -14.06 39.53 17.19
C LYS A 60 -15.26 39.65 18.14
N GLY A 61 -14.97 39.66 19.44
CA GLY A 61 -15.71 40.42 20.46
C GLY A 61 -17.12 39.98 20.85
N ARG A 62 -17.26 39.47 22.08
CA ARG A 62 -18.21 40.02 23.06
C ARG A 62 -17.68 39.75 24.48
N LEU A 63 -17.27 40.84 25.12
CA LEU A 63 -16.83 40.92 26.51
C LEU A 63 -17.97 40.50 27.46
N ARG A 64 -17.70 39.52 28.33
CA ARG A 64 -18.25 39.50 29.68
C ARG A 64 -17.10 39.16 30.63
N ALA A 65 -16.73 40.17 31.41
CA ALA A 65 -15.70 40.09 32.43
C ALA A 65 -16.19 39.24 33.61
N ALA A 66 -15.38 38.25 34.00
CA ALA A 66 -15.34 37.72 35.34
C ALA A 66 -13.88 37.43 35.66
N ALA A 67 -13.35 38.21 36.60
CA ALA A 67 -11.98 38.13 37.06
C ALA A 67 -11.73 36.81 37.82
N SER A 68 -10.63 36.12 37.50
CA SER A 68 -9.74 35.56 38.53
C SER A 68 -8.41 35.06 37.93
N ARG A 69 -7.31 35.64 38.43
CA ARG A 69 -5.95 35.10 38.63
C ARG A 69 -5.27 34.37 37.45
N SER A 70 -4.42 35.10 36.74
CA SER A 70 -3.34 34.54 35.92
C SER A 70 -1.98 34.69 36.62
N THR A 71 -1.49 33.60 37.20
CA THR A 71 -0.06 33.40 37.44
C THR A 71 0.59 33.07 36.10
N GLY A 72 1.58 33.86 35.69
CA GLY A 72 2.30 33.67 34.44
C GLY A 72 3.18 32.43 34.49
N THR A 73 2.93 31.49 33.59
CA THR A 73 3.90 30.48 33.15
C THR A 73 3.81 30.39 31.64
N SER A 74 4.84 30.91 30.98
CA SER A 74 5.10 30.78 29.55
C SER A 74 5.35 29.31 29.22
N SER A 75 4.33 28.60 28.76
CA SER A 75 4.46 27.27 28.18
C SER A 75 4.75 27.39 26.69
N THR A 76 6.00 27.18 26.34
CA THR A 76 6.49 26.86 25.01
C THR A 76 5.64 25.74 24.42
N SER A 77 4.94 26.01 23.32
CA SER A 77 4.14 25.03 22.60
C SER A 77 5.06 24.02 21.92
N SER A 78 5.46 22.98 22.64
CA SER A 78 6.04 21.78 22.05
C SER A 78 4.93 21.05 21.28
N THR A 79 5.11 20.98 19.96
CA THR A 79 4.33 20.17 19.03
C THR A 79 4.41 18.71 19.50
N SER A 80 3.42 18.27 20.26
CA SER A 80 3.25 16.85 20.59
C SER A 80 2.84 16.15 19.30
N THR A 81 3.79 15.56 18.60
CA THR A 81 3.50 14.48 17.66
C THR A 81 2.79 13.41 18.47
N VAL A 82 1.49 13.23 18.21
CA VAL A 82 0.74 12.06 18.68
C VAL A 82 1.38 10.86 18.00
N THR A 83 2.41 10.35 18.65
CA THR A 83 3.07 9.11 18.31
C THR A 83 2.12 8.06 18.84
N THR A 84 1.15 7.64 18.03
CA THR A 84 0.43 6.40 18.31
C THR A 84 1.51 5.34 18.57
N PRO A 85 1.47 4.63 19.71
CA PRO A 85 2.51 3.67 20.02
C PRO A 85 2.60 2.70 18.86
N ALA A 86 3.78 2.66 18.22
CA ALA A 86 4.07 1.78 17.11
C ALA A 86 3.72 0.36 17.56
N ARG A 87 2.56 -0.13 17.10
CA ARG A 87 2.17 -1.51 17.36
C ARG A 87 3.28 -2.35 16.73
N PRO A 88 3.94 -3.25 17.48
CA PRO A 88 5.00 -4.06 16.91
C PRO A 88 4.43 -4.79 15.68
N PRO A 89 5.19 -4.91 14.59
CA PRO A 89 4.72 -5.54 13.36
C PRO A 89 4.24 -6.95 13.71
N VAL A 90 2.92 -7.14 13.69
CA VAL A 90 2.31 -8.44 13.97
C VAL A 90 2.20 -9.15 12.64
N HIS A 91 2.90 -10.27 12.51
CA HIS A 91 2.80 -11.07 11.30
C HIS A 91 1.61 -12.01 11.41
N THR A 92 0.54 -11.72 10.67
CA THR A 92 -0.67 -12.55 10.68
C THR A 92 -0.62 -13.59 9.55
N VAL A 93 -0.75 -14.86 9.90
CA VAL A 93 -1.02 -15.95 8.96
C VAL A 93 -2.50 -16.32 9.05
N LEU A 94 -3.16 -16.35 7.90
CA LEU A 94 -4.56 -16.72 7.76
C LEU A 94 -4.65 -18.19 7.34
N PHE A 95 -5.46 -18.98 8.02
CA PHE A 95 -5.77 -20.35 7.68
C PHE A 95 -7.22 -20.47 7.27
N VAL A 96 -7.43 -21.14 6.14
CA VAL A 96 -8.74 -21.44 5.59
C VAL A 96 -8.85 -22.96 5.49
N PRO A 97 -9.91 -23.59 6.04
CA PRO A 97 -10.15 -25.01 5.85
C PRO A 97 -10.22 -25.37 4.37
N GLU A 98 -9.57 -26.45 3.97
CA GLU A 98 -9.57 -26.89 2.58
C GLU A 98 -10.94 -27.44 2.16
N SER A 99 -11.63 -28.08 3.10
CA SER A 99 -12.98 -28.61 2.91
C SER A 99 -14.02 -27.61 3.42
N PRO A 100 -15.02 -27.22 2.59
CA PRO A 100 -16.05 -26.24 2.99
C PRO A 100 -17.00 -26.77 4.08
N ASN A 101 -17.04 -28.09 4.29
CA ASN A 101 -17.88 -28.74 5.30
C ASN A 101 -17.34 -28.58 6.73
N VAL A 102 -16.08 -28.17 6.90
CA VAL A 102 -15.47 -27.98 8.21
C VAL A 102 -15.71 -26.55 8.66
N ASN A 103 -16.52 -26.40 9.71
CA ASN A 103 -16.89 -25.11 10.26
C ASN A 103 -16.04 -24.78 11.50
N LEU A 104 -15.32 -23.66 11.47
CA LEU A 104 -14.46 -23.23 12.57
C LEU A 104 -15.24 -22.83 13.83
N ARG A 105 -16.57 -22.75 13.78
CA ARG A 105 -17.43 -22.42 14.94
C ARG A 105 -17.32 -23.39 16.11
N MET A 106 -17.07 -24.67 15.82
CA MET A 106 -16.98 -25.71 16.85
C MET A 106 -15.56 -25.95 17.35
N LEU A 107 -14.57 -25.24 16.79
CA LEU A 107 -13.18 -25.45 17.19
C LEU A 107 -12.87 -24.80 18.53
N ASN A 108 -12.23 -25.57 19.39
CA ASN A 108 -11.70 -25.07 20.63
C ASN A 108 -10.40 -24.29 20.38
N ARG A 109 -10.45 -22.97 20.57
CA ARG A 109 -9.30 -22.07 20.46
C ARG A 109 -8.11 -22.54 21.31
N GLN A 110 -8.38 -23.06 22.51
CA GLN A 110 -7.34 -23.56 23.42
C GLN A 110 -6.60 -24.75 22.82
N ALA A 111 -7.34 -25.72 22.27
CA ALA A 111 -6.77 -26.92 21.67
C ALA A 111 -5.87 -26.58 20.47
N ILE A 112 -6.30 -25.63 19.63
CA ILE A 112 -5.48 -25.11 18.53
C ILE A 112 -4.22 -24.43 19.06
N SER A 113 -4.36 -23.60 20.10
CA SER A 113 -3.21 -22.92 20.70
C SER A 113 -2.18 -23.92 21.26
N VAL A 114 -2.63 -24.98 21.93
CA VAL A 114 -1.75 -26.03 22.46
C VAL A 114 -1.05 -26.80 21.33
N SER A 115 -1.79 -27.19 20.28
CA SER A 115 -1.21 -27.87 19.12
C SER A 115 -0.18 -27.00 18.40
N LEU A 116 -0.44 -25.70 18.28
CA LEU A 116 0.49 -24.76 17.68
C LEU A 116 1.70 -24.50 18.57
N GLU A 117 1.52 -24.43 19.88
CA GLU A 117 2.61 -24.25 20.86
C GLU A 117 3.57 -25.44 20.85
N ALA A 118 3.06 -26.66 20.64
CA ALA A 118 3.89 -27.85 20.47
C ALA A 118 4.80 -27.79 19.23
N ILE A 119 4.37 -27.11 18.17
CA ILE A 119 5.14 -26.96 16.92
C ILE A 119 6.07 -25.73 17.02
N LEU A 120 5.59 -24.63 17.61
CA LEU A 120 6.27 -23.34 17.65
C LEU A 120 6.19 -22.72 19.06
N PRO A 121 7.01 -23.21 20.01
CA PRO A 121 6.96 -22.75 21.39
C PRO A 121 7.35 -21.28 21.52
N GLY A 122 6.51 -20.49 22.18
CA GLY A 122 6.74 -19.10 22.55
C GLY A 122 6.81 -18.12 21.37
N LYS A 123 6.32 -18.50 20.18
CA LYS A 123 6.34 -17.64 18.98
C LYS A 123 4.96 -17.12 18.57
N ILE A 124 3.91 -17.66 19.17
CA ILE A 124 2.52 -17.31 18.89
C ILE A 124 2.10 -16.21 19.86
N LYS A 125 1.62 -15.11 19.32
CA LYS A 125 1.12 -13.98 20.10
C LYS A 125 -0.37 -14.11 20.39
N GLU A 126 -1.16 -14.42 19.35
CA GLU A 126 -2.60 -14.51 19.47
C GLU A 126 -3.20 -15.41 18.39
N VAL A 127 -4.26 -16.14 18.76
CA VAL A 127 -5.09 -16.90 17.82
C VAL A 127 -6.47 -16.26 17.77
N ARG A 128 -6.96 -15.90 16.58
CA ARG A 128 -8.26 -15.23 16.35
C ARG A 128 -9.09 -16.05 15.37
N ILE A 129 -10.35 -16.35 15.72
CA ILE A 129 -11.25 -17.14 14.86
C ILE A 129 -12.35 -16.21 14.33
N ASN A 130 -12.46 -16.09 13.01
CA ASN A 130 -13.57 -15.44 12.34
C ASN A 130 -14.56 -16.49 11.84
N THR A 131 -15.59 -16.74 12.64
CA THR A 131 -16.64 -17.74 12.37
C THR A 131 -17.61 -17.36 11.26
N ARG A 132 -17.64 -16.09 10.84
CA ARG A 132 -18.47 -15.61 9.72
C ARG A 132 -17.82 -15.95 8.38
N ASN A 133 -16.52 -15.72 8.28
CA ASN A 133 -15.76 -15.95 7.05
C ASN A 133 -15.10 -17.33 7.02
N ASN A 134 -15.22 -18.11 8.10
CA ASN A 134 -14.54 -19.40 8.26
C ASN A 134 -13.02 -19.30 8.11
N ILE A 135 -12.43 -18.26 8.71
CA ILE A 135 -10.99 -17.97 8.67
C ILE A 135 -10.41 -17.97 10.09
N LEU A 136 -9.26 -18.61 10.26
CA LEU A 136 -8.45 -18.55 11.46
C LEU A 136 -7.25 -17.62 11.20
N ALA A 137 -7.07 -16.60 12.02
CA ALA A 137 -5.93 -15.69 11.96
C ALA A 137 -4.98 -15.98 13.14
N ILE A 138 -3.72 -16.25 12.84
CA ILE A 138 -2.68 -16.51 13.85
C ILE A 138 -1.64 -15.41 13.75
N ASP A 139 -1.48 -14.69 14.85
CA ASP A 139 -0.54 -13.61 15.00
C ASP A 139 0.77 -14.16 15.56
N VAL A 140 1.86 -13.94 14.83
CA VAL A 140 3.19 -14.45 15.11
C VAL A 140 4.11 -13.27 15.45
N GLU A 141 4.95 -13.43 16.46
CA GLU A 141 5.84 -12.37 16.93
C GLU A 141 7.07 -12.18 16.04
N ARG A 142 7.61 -13.25 15.45
CA ARG A 142 8.80 -13.20 14.58
C ARG A 142 8.48 -13.57 13.13
N SER A 143 9.01 -12.78 12.20
CA SER A 143 8.92 -13.02 10.75
C SER A 143 9.42 -14.41 10.34
N ALA A 144 10.51 -14.91 10.94
CA ALA A 144 11.07 -16.23 10.63
C ALA A 144 10.10 -17.39 10.91
N ALA A 145 9.22 -17.25 11.90
CA ALA A 145 8.24 -18.29 12.23
C ALA A 145 7.01 -18.27 11.30
N VAL A 146 6.78 -17.17 10.58
CA VAL A 146 5.65 -17.02 9.64
C VAL A 146 5.74 -18.03 8.52
N GLU A 147 6.94 -18.29 8.00
CA GLU A 147 7.16 -19.25 6.93
C GLU A 147 6.89 -20.68 7.40
N THR A 148 7.32 -21.02 8.62
CA THR A 148 7.03 -22.32 9.24
C THR A 148 5.53 -22.50 9.47
N VAL A 149 4.85 -21.48 10.00
CA VAL A 149 3.39 -21.50 10.18
C VAL A 149 2.69 -21.63 8.83
N ARG A 150 3.14 -20.93 7.80
CA ARG A 150 2.56 -20.99 6.45
C ARG A 150 2.66 -22.37 5.82
N GLN A 151 3.71 -23.13 6.11
CA GLN A 151 3.88 -24.47 5.56
C GLN A 151 2.98 -25.52 6.24
N LEU A 152 2.26 -25.16 7.31
CA LEU A 152 1.33 -26.07 7.97
C LEU A 152 0.11 -26.34 7.08
N THR A 153 -0.03 -27.61 6.69
CA THR A 153 -1.19 -28.14 5.95
C THR A 153 -2.23 -28.75 6.88
N MET A 154 -1.86 -29.02 8.13
CA MET A 154 -2.68 -29.65 9.16
C MET A 154 -2.70 -28.79 10.43
N LEU A 155 -3.90 -28.51 10.93
CA LEU A 155 -4.13 -27.85 12.22
C LEU A 155 -5.01 -28.78 13.08
N GLY A 156 -4.38 -29.50 14.00
CA GLY A 156 -5.03 -30.61 14.70
C GLY A 156 -5.45 -31.69 13.70
N GLU A 157 -6.75 -31.95 13.58
CA GLU A 157 -7.31 -32.95 12.65
C GLU A 157 -7.77 -32.35 11.32
N MET A 158 -7.64 -31.02 11.13
CA MET A 158 -8.20 -30.30 9.98
C MET A 158 -7.13 -30.00 8.93
N LYS A 159 -7.44 -30.31 7.67
CA LYS A 159 -6.67 -29.83 6.51
C LYS A 159 -6.95 -28.36 6.23
N VAL A 160 -5.90 -27.58 6.16
CA VAL A 160 -5.96 -26.12 6.01
C VAL A 160 -5.02 -25.63 4.92
N ARG A 161 -5.39 -24.51 4.30
CA ARG A 161 -4.51 -23.72 3.44
C ARG A 161 -4.12 -22.46 4.20
N ALA A 162 -2.82 -22.18 4.22
CA ALA A 162 -2.28 -21.00 4.87
C ALA A 162 -1.97 -19.90 3.85
N TYR A 163 -2.31 -18.66 4.21
CA TYR A 163 -2.06 -17.45 3.46
C TYR A 163 -1.36 -16.45 4.37
N ILE A 164 -0.33 -15.79 3.87
CA ILE A 164 0.26 -14.67 4.60
C ILE A 164 -0.68 -13.48 4.40
N SER A 165 -1.15 -12.89 5.50
CA SER A 165 -1.86 -11.61 5.40
C SER A 165 -0.89 -10.60 4.80
N PRO A 166 -1.26 -9.85 3.73
CA PRO A 166 -0.43 -8.77 3.25
C PRO A 166 -0.18 -7.85 4.45
N GLY A 167 1.10 -7.74 4.84
CA GLY A 167 1.47 -7.21 6.16
C GLY A 167 0.70 -5.95 6.50
N GLN A 168 0.10 -5.91 7.70
CA GLN A 168 -0.31 -4.65 8.30
C GLN A 168 0.97 -3.82 8.40
N GLY A 169 1.01 -2.78 7.59
CA GLY A 169 2.26 -2.22 7.10
C GLY A 169 2.00 -1.43 5.84
N ALA A 170 0.88 -0.71 5.80
CA ALA A 170 0.63 0.26 4.77
C ALA A 170 0.24 1.55 5.46
N SER A 171 1.23 2.41 5.67
CA SER A 171 0.95 3.78 6.08
C SER A 171 0.39 4.54 4.89
N VAL A 172 -0.67 5.33 5.14
CA VAL A 172 -1.36 6.08 4.11
C VAL A 172 -1.13 7.56 4.36
N GLY A 173 -0.55 8.21 3.36
CA GLY A 173 -0.28 9.64 3.37
C GLY A 173 -1.05 10.40 2.30
N VAL A 174 -1.12 11.71 2.47
CA VAL A 174 -1.63 12.66 1.48
C VAL A 174 -0.58 13.72 1.23
N VAL A 175 -0.41 14.04 -0.05
CA VAL A 175 0.35 15.19 -0.51
C VAL A 175 -0.64 16.23 -1.06
N TYR A 176 -0.44 17.47 -0.64
CA TYR A 176 -1.21 18.62 -1.08
C TYR A 176 -0.45 19.39 -2.17
N ASP A 177 -1.18 20.26 -2.87
CA ASP A 177 -0.66 21.18 -3.88
C ASP A 177 0.01 20.47 -5.08
N VAL A 178 -0.52 19.30 -5.47
CA VAL A 178 -0.16 18.64 -6.72
C VAL A 178 -1.01 19.22 -7.85
N ASP A 179 -0.36 19.66 -8.93
CA ASP A 179 -1.07 20.25 -10.07
C ASP A 179 -2.12 19.30 -10.65
N VAL A 180 -3.29 19.85 -10.96
CA VAL A 180 -4.44 19.12 -11.55
C VAL A 180 -4.20 18.85 -13.03
N SER A 181 -3.31 19.61 -13.67
CA SER A 181 -2.91 19.40 -15.07
C SER A 181 -2.20 18.05 -15.28
N ILE A 182 -1.60 17.48 -14.23
CA ILE A 182 -0.89 16.20 -14.29
C ILE A 182 -1.91 15.05 -14.32
N PRO A 183 -1.94 14.21 -15.37
CA PRO A 183 -2.87 13.11 -15.46
C PRO A 183 -2.53 12.02 -14.45
N ASP A 184 -3.56 11.30 -13.99
CA ASP A 184 -3.40 10.29 -12.93
C ASP A 184 -2.47 9.13 -13.33
N ALA A 185 -2.35 8.86 -14.64
CA ALA A 185 -1.42 7.87 -15.18
C ALA A 185 0.06 8.24 -14.97
N ASP A 186 0.39 9.53 -14.91
CA ASP A 186 1.76 10.02 -14.79
C ASP A 186 2.18 10.21 -13.32
N LEU A 187 1.23 10.33 -12.40
CA LEU A 187 1.48 10.44 -10.96
C LEU A 187 2.42 9.35 -10.40
N PRO A 188 2.24 8.04 -10.67
CA PRO A 188 3.15 7.02 -10.15
C PRO A 188 4.57 7.12 -10.71
N ILE A 189 4.76 7.76 -11.87
CA ILE A 189 6.07 7.95 -12.51
C ILE A 189 6.78 9.18 -11.89
N LEU A 190 6.02 10.24 -11.63
CA LEU A 190 6.51 11.52 -11.13
C LEU A 190 6.73 11.54 -9.62
N ILE A 191 5.90 10.81 -8.86
CA ILE A 191 5.99 10.79 -7.40
C ILE A 191 6.97 9.72 -6.96
N LYS A 192 8.08 10.16 -6.37
CA LYS A 192 9.14 9.28 -5.85
C LYS A 192 9.35 9.49 -4.35
N PRO A 193 9.66 8.43 -3.61
CA PRO A 193 10.05 8.55 -2.21
C PRO A 193 11.30 9.42 -2.09
N ALA A 194 11.33 10.33 -1.12
CA ALA A 194 12.50 11.17 -0.88
C ALA A 194 13.63 10.42 -0.13
N THR A 195 13.28 9.33 0.54
CA THR A 195 14.19 8.50 1.35
C THR A 195 14.30 7.12 0.74
N GLU A 196 15.51 6.57 0.63
CA GLU A 196 15.78 5.28 -0.03
C GLU A 196 15.14 4.06 0.66
N GLY A 197 14.67 4.19 1.90
CA GLY A 197 13.99 3.11 2.63
C GLY A 197 12.46 3.07 2.49
N ALA A 198 11.84 4.03 1.79
CA ALA A 198 10.39 4.10 1.66
C ALA A 198 9.95 3.65 0.26
N THR A 199 9.09 2.64 0.17
CA THR A 199 8.51 2.18 -1.11
C THR A 199 7.06 2.62 -1.20
N ILE A 200 6.67 3.22 -2.33
CA ILE A 200 5.28 3.60 -2.60
C ILE A 200 4.59 2.43 -3.32
N LYS A 201 3.53 1.87 -2.74
CA LYS A 201 2.72 0.80 -3.33
C LYS A 201 1.66 1.32 -4.29
N GLN A 202 1.03 2.45 -3.95
CA GLN A 202 -0.08 2.99 -4.72
C GLN A 202 -0.08 4.51 -4.65
N VAL A 203 -0.41 5.12 -5.78
CA VAL A 203 -0.60 6.56 -5.95
C VAL A 203 -1.98 6.78 -6.55
N THR A 204 -2.79 7.64 -5.95
CA THR A 204 -4.15 7.89 -6.44
C THR A 204 -4.57 9.31 -6.12
N ARG A 205 -5.05 10.06 -7.12
CA ARG A 205 -5.62 11.39 -6.90
C ARG A 205 -6.96 11.28 -6.18
N LEU A 206 -7.19 12.17 -5.22
CA LEU A 206 -8.46 12.25 -4.50
C LEU A 206 -9.45 13.10 -5.30
N GLY A 207 -10.29 12.47 -6.11
CA GLY A 207 -11.24 13.15 -6.98
C GLY A 207 -10.56 14.12 -7.95
N LYS A 208 -11.22 15.25 -8.26
CA LYS A 208 -10.67 16.32 -9.12
C LYS A 208 -9.91 17.38 -8.30
N SER A 209 -9.17 16.96 -7.28
CA SER A 209 -8.48 17.87 -6.36
C SER A 209 -6.96 17.92 -6.60
N ARG A 210 -6.31 18.88 -5.93
CA ARG A 210 -4.84 19.00 -5.83
C ARG A 210 -4.23 18.05 -4.79
N CYS A 211 -5.01 17.09 -4.29
CA CYS A 211 -4.58 16.15 -3.27
C CYS A 211 -4.33 14.77 -3.86
N VAL A 212 -3.18 14.19 -3.54
CA VAL A 212 -2.80 12.84 -3.96
C VAL A 212 -2.59 11.96 -2.74
N LYS A 213 -3.31 10.84 -2.71
CA LYS A 213 -3.17 9.78 -1.72
C LYS A 213 -2.04 8.85 -2.12
N LEU A 214 -1.17 8.57 -1.15
CA LEU A 214 -0.04 7.67 -1.28
C LEU A 214 -0.19 6.53 -0.28
N VAL A 215 0.00 5.30 -0.73
CA VAL A 215 0.06 4.12 0.12
C VAL A 215 1.52 3.67 0.13
N PHE A 216 2.17 3.76 1.29
CA PHE A 216 3.54 3.32 1.47
C PHE A 216 3.58 1.85 1.89
N GLN A 217 4.69 1.19 1.63
CA GLN A 217 5.02 -0.10 2.22
C GLN A 217 5.70 0.12 3.57
N GLY A 218 5.23 -0.58 4.59
CA GLY A 218 5.67 -0.46 5.98
C GLY A 218 4.77 0.46 6.81
N ASP A 219 5.02 0.41 8.13
CA ASP A 219 4.29 1.18 9.13
C ASP A 219 4.81 2.63 9.26
N CYS A 220 5.99 2.91 8.69
CA CYS A 220 6.60 4.24 8.75
C CYS A 220 6.27 5.04 7.48
N MET A 221 5.64 6.20 7.67
CA MET A 221 5.37 7.15 6.60
C MET A 221 6.53 8.16 6.53
N PRO A 222 7.16 8.38 5.36
CA PRO A 222 8.18 9.41 5.23
C PRO A 222 7.55 10.79 5.40
N ALA A 223 8.26 11.72 6.04
CA ALA A 223 7.77 13.09 6.21
C ALA A 223 7.63 13.84 4.87
N HIS A 224 8.36 13.43 3.83
CA HIS A 224 8.39 14.10 2.54
C HIS A 224 8.51 13.10 1.38
N VAL A 225 7.99 13.51 0.22
CA VAL A 225 8.18 12.85 -1.08
C VAL A 225 8.62 13.86 -2.12
N LYS A 226 9.14 13.38 -3.25
CA LYS A 226 9.44 14.20 -4.41
C LYS A 226 8.32 14.05 -5.43
N VAL A 227 7.79 15.17 -5.92
CA VAL A 227 6.87 15.22 -7.06
C VAL A 227 7.65 15.92 -8.17
N GLY A 228 8.10 15.15 -9.16
CA GLY A 228 9.11 15.63 -10.12
C GLY A 228 10.39 16.04 -9.39
N HIS A 229 10.70 17.34 -9.40
CA HIS A 229 11.89 17.91 -8.76
C HIS A 229 11.62 18.59 -7.41
N PHE A 230 10.35 18.76 -7.03
CA PHE A 230 9.98 19.48 -5.81
C PHE A 230 9.74 18.55 -4.64
N ARG A 231 10.09 19.01 -3.43
CA ARG A 231 9.86 18.28 -2.19
C ARG A 231 8.53 18.69 -1.59
N HIS A 232 7.65 17.73 -1.39
CA HIS A 232 6.35 17.93 -0.77
C HIS A 232 6.28 17.23 0.59
N ALA A 233 5.58 17.84 1.54
CA ALA A 233 5.31 17.24 2.83
C ALA A 233 4.17 16.20 2.71
N VAL A 234 4.35 15.06 3.37
CA VAL A 234 3.32 14.02 3.46
C VAL A 234 2.61 14.17 4.80
N ARG A 235 1.27 14.24 4.75
CA ARG A 235 0.42 14.26 5.95
C ARG A 235 -0.30 12.92 6.12
N PRO A 236 -0.59 12.47 7.34
CA PRO A 236 -1.38 11.26 7.55
C PRO A 236 -2.76 11.40 6.91
N PHE A 237 -3.20 10.37 6.18
CA PHE A 237 -4.56 10.34 5.65
C PHE A 237 -5.56 10.04 6.78
N VAL A 238 -6.52 10.94 6.98
CA VAL A 238 -7.65 10.73 7.90
C VAL A 238 -8.91 10.55 7.05
N PRO A 239 -9.53 9.35 7.03
CA PRO A 239 -10.78 9.17 6.31
C PRO A 239 -11.88 10.02 6.95
N LYS A 240 -12.78 10.56 6.12
CA LYS A 240 -13.97 11.27 6.59
C LYS A 240 -14.81 10.31 7.45
N PRO A 241 -15.34 10.75 8.60
CA PRO A 241 -16.29 9.95 9.37
C PRO A 241 -17.47 9.57 8.49
N LEU A 242 -17.80 8.29 8.44
CA LEU A 242 -19.05 7.82 7.87
C LEU A 242 -20.13 8.11 8.91
N GLN A 243 -20.95 9.13 8.68
CA GLN A 243 -22.17 9.39 9.44
C GLN A 243 -23.37 9.07 8.57
#